data_AF-A0A7S2JGN2-F1
#
_entry.id   AF-A0A7S2JGN2-F1
#
_cell.length_a   1.000
_cell.length_b   1.000
_cell.length_c   1.000
_cell.angle_alpha   90.00
_cell.angle_beta   90.00
_cell.angle_gamma   90.00
#
_symmetry.space_group_name_H-M   'P 1'
#
loop_
_entity.id
_entity.type
_entity.pdbx_description
1 polymer ?
#
loop_
_entity_poly.entity_id
_entity_poly.type
_entity_poly.pdbx_seq_one_letter_code
_entity_poly.pdbx_strand_id
1 'polypeptide(L)'
;MPPGWAAHQDQEGRVYYLNAETGESSWDPPAGACAWSIDYTYALGPEGHEYKFHSKVRMLDRSYTSVSSTVEALQEGTLIVEEGICVLFSASRGLYYLVWRQDRQDLADRICFPWNMDQVMCMGPVGLEDAFANRAALLEKDVYVSVTQAIEALNLGELDFSEPGWCVVFSESQQRYYLLFHCDKAADVAATFQPWRDPDEEAEGH
;
A
#
# COMPACT_ATOMS: atom_id res chain seq x y z
N MET A 1 -21.48 12.59 0.61
CA MET A 1 -22.03 12.17 1.91
C MET A 1 -23.47 11.72 1.70
N PRO A 2 -23.99 10.75 2.47
CA PRO A 2 -25.41 10.44 2.44
C PRO A 2 -26.22 11.67 2.86
N PRO A 3 -27.46 11.83 2.34
CA PRO A 3 -28.33 12.94 2.75
C PRO A 3 -28.48 12.95 4.28
N GLY A 4 -28.49 14.15 4.84
CA GLY A 4 -28.58 14.36 6.29
C GLY A 4 -27.24 14.43 7.02
N TRP A 5 -26.14 13.87 6.50
CA TRP A 5 -24.85 13.86 7.21
C TRP A 5 -23.93 15.02 6.81
N ALA A 6 -23.36 15.70 7.81
CA ALA A 6 -22.40 16.78 7.67
C ALA A 6 -21.13 16.51 8.50
N ALA A 7 -19.95 16.77 7.92
CA ALA A 7 -18.68 16.68 8.63
C ALA A 7 -18.39 18.00 9.37
N HIS A 8 -17.99 17.90 10.63
CA HIS A 8 -17.60 19.01 11.49
C HIS A 8 -16.24 18.70 12.11
N GLN A 9 -15.51 19.75 12.50
CA GLN A 9 -14.27 19.60 13.27
C GLN A 9 -14.52 19.99 14.73
N ASP A 10 -13.97 19.20 15.63
CA ASP A 10 -13.89 19.55 17.05
C ASP A 10 -12.75 20.57 17.30
N GLN A 11 -12.69 21.12 18.51
CA GLN A 11 -11.63 22.03 18.96
C GLN A 11 -10.22 21.43 18.89
N GLU A 12 -10.10 20.10 18.92
CA GLU A 12 -8.82 19.37 18.70
C GLU A 12 -8.51 19.12 17.22
N GLY A 13 -9.34 19.59 16.28
CA GLY A 13 -9.15 19.41 14.83
C GLY A 13 -9.56 18.03 14.30
N ARG A 14 -10.10 17.16 15.16
CA ARG A 14 -10.65 15.85 14.76
C ARG A 14 -11.99 16.02 14.07
N VAL A 15 -12.18 15.34 12.95
CA VAL A 15 -13.43 15.36 12.19
C VAL A 15 -14.45 14.42 12.85
N TYR A 16 -15.67 14.90 13.05
CA TYR A 16 -16.84 14.10 13.45
C TYR A 16 -18.00 14.35 12.48
N TYR A 17 -18.83 13.34 12.27
CA TYR A 17 -19.96 13.39 11.35
C TYR A 17 -21.24 13.54 12.16
N LEU A 18 -22.07 14.51 11.79
CA LEU A 18 -23.34 14.79 12.44
C LEU A 18 -24.48 14.61 11.43
N ASN A 19 -25.44 13.77 11.77
CA ASN A 19 -26.67 13.60 11.01
C ASN A 19 -27.68 14.67 11.43
N ALA A 20 -27.94 15.64 10.58
CA ALA A 20 -28.93 16.69 10.79
C ALA A 20 -30.38 16.16 10.80
N GLU A 21 -30.65 14.99 10.21
CA GLU A 21 -31.98 14.38 10.20
C GLU A 21 -32.28 13.58 11.48
N THR A 22 -31.29 12.85 12.02
CA THR A 22 -31.48 12.02 13.23
C THR A 22 -30.91 12.65 14.50
N GLY A 23 -30.04 13.66 14.38
CA GLY A 23 -29.29 14.26 15.49
C GLY A 23 -28.12 13.41 16.00
N GLU A 24 -27.78 12.31 15.32
CA GLU A 24 -26.67 11.43 15.72
C GLU A 24 -25.32 12.04 15.37
N SER A 25 -24.34 11.88 16.28
CA SER A 25 -22.94 12.18 16.01
C SER A 25 -22.12 10.89 16.02
N SER A 26 -21.24 10.74 15.04
CA SER A 26 -20.37 9.58 14.88
C SER A 26 -18.95 10.03 14.57
N TRP A 27 -17.98 9.36 15.16
CA TRP A 27 -16.57 9.51 14.80
C TRP A 27 -16.24 8.73 13.53
N ASP A 28 -16.97 7.65 13.28
CA ASP A 28 -16.91 6.87 12.04
C ASP A 28 -17.80 7.51 10.96
N PRO A 29 -17.30 7.65 9.72
CA PRO A 29 -18.09 8.15 8.62
C PRO A 29 -19.30 7.23 8.37
N PRO A 30 -20.50 7.78 8.13
CA PRO A 30 -21.68 6.99 7.80
C PRO A 30 -21.46 6.18 6.53
N ALA A 31 -22.05 4.98 6.42
CA ALA A 31 -21.97 4.15 5.22
C ALA A 31 -22.47 4.94 3.99
N GLY A 32 -21.55 5.35 3.10
CA GLY A 32 -21.81 6.29 1.99
C GLY A 32 -21.03 7.61 2.07
N ALA A 33 -20.34 7.86 3.19
CA ALA A 33 -19.32 8.90 3.35
C ALA A 33 -17.92 8.29 3.21
N CYS A 34 -17.70 7.47 2.17
CA CYS A 34 -16.35 7.18 1.67
C CYS A 34 -15.76 8.49 1.13
N ALA A 35 -15.34 9.37 2.06
CA ALA A 35 -14.96 10.72 1.79
C ALA A 35 -13.51 10.72 1.30
N TRP A 36 -13.32 11.21 0.09
CA TRP A 36 -12.02 11.72 -0.32
C TRP A 36 -11.60 12.77 0.73
N SER A 37 -10.39 12.64 1.27
CA SER A 37 -9.84 13.56 2.26
C SER A 37 -8.37 13.85 1.94
N ILE A 38 -7.86 14.96 2.46
CA ILE A 38 -6.43 15.26 2.45
C ILE A 38 -5.61 14.26 3.29
N ASP A 39 -6.22 13.57 4.24
CA ASP A 39 -5.58 12.49 5.01
C ASP A 39 -5.27 11.27 4.14
N TYR A 40 -6.09 11.03 3.11
CA TYR A 40 -5.89 9.96 2.12
C TYR A 40 -5.06 10.48 0.94
N THR A 41 -3.95 11.16 1.27
CA THR A 41 -3.05 11.72 0.27
C THR A 41 -1.60 11.40 0.57
N TYR A 42 -0.82 11.16 -0.48
CA TYR A 42 0.58 10.78 -0.35
C TYR A 42 1.42 11.41 -1.44
N ALA A 43 2.56 11.98 -1.07
CA ALA A 43 3.49 12.56 -2.03
C ALA A 43 4.33 11.45 -2.70
N LEU A 44 4.03 11.14 -3.96
CA LEU A 44 4.73 10.11 -4.73
C LEU A 44 6.14 10.53 -5.17
N GLY A 45 6.39 11.84 -5.27
CA GLY A 45 7.68 12.40 -5.62
C GLY A 45 7.63 13.47 -6.71
N PRO A 46 8.78 13.98 -7.14
CA PRO A 46 8.87 15.09 -8.10
C PRO A 46 8.56 14.70 -9.54
N GLU A 47 8.35 15.71 -10.38
CA GLU A 47 8.18 15.56 -11.83
C GLU A 47 9.26 14.62 -12.43
N GLY A 48 8.86 13.67 -13.29
CA GLY A 48 9.76 12.67 -13.87
C GLY A 48 9.76 11.29 -13.17
N HIS A 49 9.13 11.13 -12.01
CA HIS A 49 8.90 9.82 -11.37
C HIS A 49 7.61 9.13 -11.81
N GLU A 50 7.04 9.57 -12.94
CA GLU A 50 5.77 9.09 -13.48
C GLU A 50 5.77 7.58 -13.71
N TYR A 51 6.92 7.00 -14.07
CA TYR A 51 7.10 5.57 -14.29
C TYR A 51 6.62 4.70 -13.11
N LYS A 52 6.55 5.24 -11.89
CA LYS A 52 6.05 4.51 -10.71
C LYS A 52 4.54 4.26 -10.75
N PHE A 53 3.78 5.13 -11.41
CA PHE A 53 2.32 5.10 -11.39
C PHE A 53 1.66 5.20 -12.79
N HIS A 54 2.44 5.36 -13.86
CA HIS A 54 2.00 5.65 -15.24
C HIS A 54 1.05 4.59 -15.87
N SER A 55 0.85 3.44 -15.23
CA SER A 55 -0.12 2.43 -15.67
C SER A 55 -0.93 1.82 -14.53
N LYS A 56 -0.70 2.25 -13.29
CA LYS A 56 -1.38 1.72 -12.11
C LYS A 56 -2.54 2.60 -11.66
N VAL A 57 -2.42 3.91 -11.84
CA VAL A 57 -3.44 4.87 -11.45
C VAL A 57 -3.62 5.93 -12.52
N ARG A 58 -4.88 6.31 -12.74
CA ARG A 58 -5.22 7.46 -13.57
C ARG A 58 -4.64 8.74 -12.98
N MET A 59 -3.81 9.41 -13.79
CA MET A 59 -3.40 10.78 -13.54
C MET A 59 -4.52 11.75 -13.95
N LEU A 60 -4.80 12.72 -13.09
CA LEU A 60 -5.75 13.79 -13.33
C LEU A 60 -5.15 14.86 -14.24
N ASP A 61 -6.02 15.55 -14.97
CA ASP A 61 -5.61 16.63 -15.86
C ASP A 61 -4.91 17.76 -15.09
N ARG A 62 -3.98 18.46 -15.77
CA ARG A 62 -3.22 19.60 -15.20
C ARG A 62 -4.12 20.79 -14.79
N SER A 63 -5.42 20.73 -15.06
CA SER A 63 -6.44 21.62 -14.48
C SER A 63 -6.51 21.54 -12.95
N TYR A 64 -6.24 20.36 -12.37
CA TYR A 64 -6.27 20.12 -10.93
C TYR A 64 -4.86 20.21 -10.34
N THR A 65 -4.48 21.41 -9.90
CA THR A 65 -3.11 21.69 -9.37
C THR A 65 -3.00 21.70 -7.84
N SER A 66 -4.13 21.59 -7.14
CA SER A 66 -4.18 21.55 -5.68
C SER A 66 -4.90 20.30 -5.18
N VAL A 67 -4.30 19.66 -4.18
CA VAL A 67 -4.87 18.48 -3.51
C VAL A 67 -6.24 18.82 -2.90
N SER A 68 -6.35 19.97 -2.22
CA SER A 68 -7.59 20.41 -1.58
C SER A 68 -8.75 20.57 -2.56
N SER A 69 -8.54 21.35 -3.64
CA SER A 69 -9.55 21.58 -4.66
C SER A 69 -9.95 20.31 -5.41
N THR A 70 -9.01 19.37 -5.55
CA THR A 70 -9.28 18.06 -6.16
C THR A 70 -10.15 17.21 -5.23
N VAL A 71 -9.80 17.14 -3.96
CA VAL A 71 -10.58 16.44 -2.92
C VAL A 71 -11.99 17.00 -2.85
N GLU A 72 -12.15 18.33 -2.84
CA GLU A 72 -13.45 19.00 -2.89
C GLU A 72 -14.25 18.60 -4.14
N ALA A 73 -13.63 18.64 -5.33
CA ALA A 73 -14.30 18.24 -6.57
C ALA A 73 -14.70 16.76 -6.59
N LEU A 74 -13.91 15.87 -5.97
CA LEU A 74 -14.23 14.45 -5.81
C LEU A 74 -15.37 14.25 -4.81
N GLN A 75 -15.43 15.04 -3.74
CA GLN A 75 -16.48 15.00 -2.72
C GLN A 75 -17.83 15.53 -3.23
N GLU A 76 -17.80 16.61 -4.03
CA GLU A 76 -18.97 17.17 -4.69
C GLU A 76 -19.49 16.29 -5.84
N GLY A 77 -18.66 15.36 -6.33
CA GLY A 77 -18.96 14.53 -7.50
C GLY A 77 -18.78 15.25 -8.83
N THR A 78 -18.16 16.43 -8.83
CA THR A 78 -17.70 17.15 -10.03
C THR A 78 -16.64 16.34 -10.77
N LEU A 79 -15.79 15.64 -10.01
CA LEU A 79 -14.79 14.71 -10.53
C LEU A 79 -15.18 13.28 -10.10
N ILE A 80 -15.48 12.41 -11.07
CA ILE A 80 -15.84 11.02 -10.81
C ILE A 80 -14.65 10.12 -11.13
N VAL A 81 -14.12 9.46 -10.10
CA VAL A 81 -13.05 8.47 -10.22
C VAL A 81 -13.61 7.12 -9.80
N GLU A 82 -14.02 6.31 -10.77
CA GLU A 82 -14.64 5.00 -10.52
C GLU A 82 -13.67 4.01 -9.85
N GLU A 83 -12.37 4.16 -10.10
CA GLU A 83 -11.34 3.32 -9.47
C GLU A 83 -11.19 3.61 -7.97
N GLY A 84 -11.65 4.79 -7.51
CA GLY A 84 -11.51 5.24 -6.13
C GLY A 84 -10.07 5.64 -5.74
N ILE A 85 -9.19 5.84 -6.72
CA ILE A 85 -7.81 6.31 -6.53
C ILE A 85 -7.34 7.10 -7.76
N CYS A 86 -6.58 8.18 -7.54
CA CYS A 86 -6.10 9.07 -8.60
C CYS A 86 -4.80 9.77 -8.21
N VAL A 87 -3.98 10.14 -9.20
CA VAL A 87 -2.79 10.99 -8.99
C VAL A 87 -3.04 12.38 -9.54
N LEU A 88 -2.66 13.43 -8.81
CA LEU A 88 -2.63 14.80 -9.30
C LEU A 88 -1.21 15.37 -9.26
N PHE A 89 -0.95 16.35 -10.12
CA PHE A 89 0.32 17.06 -10.14
C PHE A 89 0.17 18.45 -9.51
N SER A 90 0.89 18.69 -8.42
CA SER A 90 0.90 20.00 -7.80
C SER A 90 1.94 20.90 -8.44
N ALA A 91 1.50 21.81 -9.32
CA ALA A 91 2.39 22.77 -9.99
C ALA A 91 3.10 23.72 -9.02
N SER A 92 2.48 24.02 -7.87
CA SER A 92 3.06 24.87 -6.83
C SER A 92 4.20 24.19 -6.07
N ARG A 93 4.18 22.85 -5.95
CA ARG A 93 5.20 22.06 -5.24
C ARG A 93 6.13 21.28 -6.17
N GLY A 94 5.77 21.12 -7.45
CA GLY A 94 6.49 20.28 -8.42
C GLY A 94 6.45 18.79 -8.08
N LEU A 95 5.44 18.34 -7.31
CA LEU A 95 5.31 16.97 -6.81
C LEU A 95 3.98 16.35 -7.25
N TYR A 96 4.00 15.05 -7.50
CA TYR A 96 2.81 14.23 -7.65
C TYR A 96 2.25 13.82 -6.29
N TYR A 97 0.94 13.97 -6.15
CA TYR A 97 0.19 13.53 -4.99
C TYR A 97 -0.79 12.44 -5.41
N LEU A 98 -0.67 11.26 -4.80
CA LEU A 98 -1.70 10.24 -4.82
C LEU A 98 -2.82 10.67 -3.89
N VAL A 99 -4.05 10.47 -4.31
CA VAL A 99 -5.26 10.68 -3.52
C VAL A 99 -6.14 9.46 -3.72
N TRP A 100 -6.64 8.88 -2.64
CA TRP A 100 -7.52 7.72 -2.71
C TRP A 100 -8.74 7.92 -1.83
N ARG A 101 -9.75 7.10 -2.10
CA ARG A 101 -10.95 6.99 -1.29
C ARG A 101 -10.66 6.06 -0.11
N GLN A 102 -11.22 6.36 1.07
CA GLN A 102 -10.95 5.61 2.30
C GLN A 102 -11.05 4.08 2.19
N ASP A 103 -11.98 3.59 1.38
CA ASP A 103 -12.21 2.16 1.11
C ASP A 103 -11.23 1.53 0.10
N ARG A 104 -10.32 2.33 -0.48
CA ARG A 104 -9.27 1.91 -1.41
C ARG A 104 -7.87 2.08 -0.83
N GLN A 105 -7.76 2.06 0.50
CA GLN A 105 -6.49 2.15 1.22
C GLN A 105 -5.50 1.07 0.73
N ASP A 106 -5.97 -0.16 0.56
CA ASP A 106 -5.26 -1.29 -0.03
C ASP A 106 -4.67 -1.04 -1.44
N LEU A 107 -5.31 -0.23 -2.29
CA LEU A 107 -4.73 0.19 -3.57
C LEU A 107 -3.65 1.25 -3.37
N ALA A 108 -3.87 2.18 -2.45
CA ALA A 108 -2.90 3.24 -2.15
C ALA A 108 -1.61 2.66 -1.57
N ASP A 109 -1.70 1.73 -0.62
CA ASP A 109 -0.54 1.08 -0.03
C ASP A 109 0.30 0.36 -1.09
N ARG A 110 -0.31 -0.32 -2.06
CA ARG A 110 0.41 -0.96 -3.17
C ARG A 110 1.19 0.01 -4.07
N ILE A 111 0.81 1.28 -4.10
CA ILE A 111 1.43 2.30 -4.95
C ILE A 111 2.44 3.13 -4.16
N CYS A 112 2.09 3.49 -2.93
CA CYS A 112 2.92 4.25 -2.00
C CYS A 112 4.06 3.40 -1.45
N PHE A 113 3.77 2.15 -1.11
CA PHE A 113 4.67 1.20 -0.47
C PHE A 113 4.76 -0.08 -1.29
N PRO A 114 5.26 0.00 -2.54
CA PRO A 114 5.40 -1.18 -3.38
C PRO A 114 6.35 -2.18 -2.73
N TRP A 115 6.04 -3.46 -2.93
CA TRP A 115 6.93 -4.56 -2.60
C TRP A 115 8.26 -4.33 -3.31
N ASN A 116 9.36 -4.46 -2.57
CA ASN A 116 10.71 -4.24 -3.10
C ASN A 116 11.74 -5.10 -2.36
N MET A 117 12.99 -5.05 -2.82
CA MET A 117 14.06 -5.90 -2.31
C MET A 117 14.49 -5.60 -0.86
N ASP A 118 14.18 -4.42 -0.31
CA ASP A 118 14.45 -4.12 1.11
C ASP A 118 13.50 -4.89 2.05
N GLN A 119 12.35 -5.35 1.53
CA GLN A 119 11.38 -6.14 2.29
C GLN A 119 11.52 -7.64 2.03
N VAL A 120 12.75 -8.08 1.73
CA VAL A 120 13.10 -9.46 1.44
C VAL A 120 14.06 -9.96 2.49
N MET A 121 13.74 -11.09 3.11
CA MET A 121 14.62 -11.76 4.07
C MET A 121 14.96 -13.17 3.58
N CYS A 122 16.25 -13.51 3.57
CA CYS A 122 16.70 -14.86 3.25
C CYS A 122 16.32 -15.82 4.38
N MET A 123 15.56 -16.87 4.05
CA MET A 123 15.16 -17.92 4.98
C MET A 123 16.08 -19.14 4.92
N GLY A 124 16.96 -19.21 3.92
CA GLY A 124 17.96 -20.26 3.77
C GLY A 124 17.72 -21.20 2.58
N PRO A 125 18.56 -22.23 2.42
CA PRO A 125 18.52 -23.14 1.28
C PRO A 125 17.35 -24.13 1.34
N VAL A 126 17.14 -24.85 0.23
CA VAL A 126 16.15 -25.93 0.16
C VAL A 126 16.34 -26.95 1.30
N GLY A 127 15.24 -27.39 1.91
CA GLY A 127 15.25 -28.26 3.10
C GLY A 127 15.11 -27.53 4.45
N LEU A 128 15.23 -26.20 4.49
CA LEU A 128 14.94 -25.39 5.68
C LEU A 128 13.48 -24.91 5.75
N GLU A 129 12.56 -25.65 5.14
CA GLU A 129 11.15 -25.28 5.02
C GLU A 129 10.46 -25.20 6.38
N ASP A 130 10.94 -25.97 7.36
CA ASP A 130 10.41 -25.97 8.74
C ASP A 130 10.49 -24.60 9.41
N ALA A 131 11.43 -23.74 8.99
CA ALA A 131 11.59 -22.39 9.54
C ALA A 131 10.40 -21.48 9.26
N PHE A 132 9.64 -21.74 8.19
CA PHE A 132 8.45 -20.97 7.80
C PHE A 132 7.20 -21.83 7.60
N ALA A 133 7.32 -23.15 7.65
CA ALA A 133 6.20 -24.07 7.58
C ALA A 133 5.14 -23.73 8.64
N ASN A 134 3.87 -23.65 8.23
CA ASN A 134 2.73 -23.22 9.03
C ASN A 134 2.73 -21.75 9.51
N ARG A 135 3.76 -20.96 9.20
CA ARG A 135 3.84 -19.53 9.58
C ARG A 135 3.72 -18.57 8.39
N ALA A 136 4.15 -19.01 7.22
CA ALA A 136 4.05 -18.25 5.99
C ALA A 136 3.57 -19.14 4.84
N ALA A 137 2.79 -18.55 3.93
CA ALA A 137 2.39 -19.22 2.71
C ALA A 137 3.56 -19.25 1.73
N LEU A 138 3.91 -20.45 1.26
CA LEU A 138 4.89 -20.64 0.20
C LEU A 138 4.21 -20.47 -1.16
N LEU A 139 4.75 -19.57 -1.98
CA LEU A 139 4.36 -19.37 -3.36
C LEU A 139 4.66 -20.60 -4.20
N GLU A 140 3.83 -20.85 -5.20
CA GLU A 140 3.98 -22.01 -6.08
C GLU A 140 5.30 -21.93 -6.84
N LYS A 141 6.24 -22.82 -6.52
CA LYS A 141 7.62 -22.84 -7.05
C LYS A 141 7.70 -22.96 -8.57
N ASP A 142 6.67 -23.51 -9.20
CA ASP A 142 6.58 -23.67 -10.66
C ASP A 142 6.09 -22.38 -11.36
N VAL A 143 5.43 -21.48 -10.62
CA VAL A 143 4.90 -20.21 -11.14
C VAL A 143 5.84 -19.05 -10.83
N TYR A 144 6.32 -18.98 -9.59
CA TYR A 144 7.18 -17.90 -9.09
C TYR A 144 8.56 -18.46 -8.73
N VAL A 145 9.47 -18.45 -9.69
CA VAL A 145 10.84 -18.99 -9.57
C VAL A 145 11.86 -17.96 -9.09
N SER A 146 11.43 -16.70 -8.90
CA SER A 146 12.30 -15.59 -8.54
C SER A 146 11.59 -14.59 -7.62
N VAL A 147 12.37 -14.00 -6.70
CA VAL A 147 11.92 -12.94 -5.80
C VAL A 147 11.38 -11.74 -6.58
N THR A 148 12.07 -11.34 -7.66
CA THR A 148 11.65 -10.21 -8.49
C THR A 148 10.30 -10.48 -9.15
N GLN A 149 10.10 -11.69 -9.67
CA GLN A 149 8.83 -12.09 -10.30
C GLN A 149 7.68 -12.09 -9.30
N ALA A 150 7.91 -12.60 -8.09
CA ALA A 150 6.92 -12.53 -7.01
C ALA A 150 6.61 -11.09 -6.61
N ILE A 151 7.63 -10.23 -6.45
CA ILE A 151 7.46 -8.80 -6.17
C ILE A 151 6.61 -8.12 -7.25
N GLU A 152 6.88 -8.40 -8.53
CA GLU A 152 6.11 -7.85 -9.65
C GLU A 152 4.64 -8.29 -9.58
N ALA A 153 4.37 -9.58 -9.35
CA ALA A 153 3.01 -10.11 -9.24
C ALA A 153 2.25 -9.57 -8.02
N LEU A 154 2.93 -9.39 -6.88
CA LEU A 154 2.38 -8.71 -5.70
C LEU A 154 2.02 -7.25 -6.01
N ASN A 155 2.93 -6.54 -6.67
CA ASN A 155 2.76 -5.15 -7.07
C ASN A 155 1.71 -4.94 -8.18
N LEU A 156 1.42 -5.98 -8.96
CA LEU A 156 0.33 -6.05 -9.93
C LEU A 156 -1.01 -6.42 -9.29
N GLY A 157 -0.99 -6.96 -8.06
CA GLY A 157 -2.18 -7.48 -7.39
C GLY A 157 -2.66 -8.83 -7.91
N GLU A 158 -1.82 -9.57 -8.63
CA GLU A 158 -2.09 -10.98 -8.96
C GLU A 158 -2.04 -11.88 -7.72
N LEU A 159 -1.27 -11.44 -6.72
CA LEU A 159 -1.08 -12.10 -5.45
C LEU A 159 -1.61 -11.20 -4.33
N ASP A 160 -2.61 -11.69 -3.61
CA ASP A 160 -3.13 -11.01 -2.42
C ASP A 160 -2.64 -11.73 -1.16
N PHE A 161 -1.74 -11.07 -0.43
CA PHE A 161 -1.25 -11.52 0.88
C PHE A 161 -1.49 -10.44 1.93
N SER A 162 -2.59 -9.69 1.82
CA SER A 162 -2.99 -8.66 2.78
C SER A 162 -3.06 -9.19 4.23
N GLU A 163 -3.43 -10.46 4.42
CA GLU A 163 -3.35 -11.18 5.69
C GLU A 163 -2.68 -12.55 5.47
N PRO A 164 -1.52 -12.86 6.10
CA PRO A 164 -0.88 -12.19 7.24
C PRO A 164 0.03 -10.98 6.91
N GLY A 165 0.20 -10.58 5.64
CA GLY A 165 1.09 -9.48 5.24
C GLY A 165 2.52 -9.92 4.88
N TRP A 166 2.75 -11.23 4.70
CA TRP A 166 4.01 -11.81 4.24
C TRP A 166 3.81 -13.12 3.47
N CYS A 167 4.75 -13.45 2.59
CA CYS A 167 4.76 -14.68 1.80
C CYS A 167 6.20 -15.16 1.55
N VAL A 168 6.38 -16.45 1.28
CA VAL A 168 7.69 -17.03 0.97
C VAL A 168 7.75 -17.36 -0.51
N VAL A 169 8.84 -17.00 -1.18
CA VAL A 169 9.14 -17.35 -2.56
C VAL A 169 10.38 -18.23 -2.61
N PHE A 170 10.38 -19.21 -3.51
CA PHE A 170 11.55 -20.00 -3.81
C PHE A 170 12.30 -19.38 -5.00
N SER A 171 13.59 -19.10 -4.81
CA SER A 171 14.45 -18.68 -5.90
C SER A 171 15.14 -19.89 -6.50
N GLU A 172 14.79 -20.25 -7.74
CA GLU A 172 15.43 -21.36 -8.45
C GLU A 172 16.91 -21.06 -8.76
N SER A 173 17.22 -19.80 -9.10
CA SER A 173 18.59 -19.37 -9.38
C SER A 173 19.52 -19.46 -8.17
N GLN A 174 19.01 -19.17 -6.96
CA GLN A 174 19.79 -19.20 -5.71
C GLN A 174 19.56 -20.48 -4.89
N GLN A 175 18.63 -21.34 -5.28
CA GLN A 175 18.20 -22.54 -4.54
C GLN A 175 17.87 -22.24 -3.06
N ARG A 176 17.27 -21.08 -2.81
CA ARG A 176 17.01 -20.52 -1.48
C ARG A 176 15.59 -19.97 -1.38
N TYR A 177 15.04 -20.03 -0.17
CA TYR A 177 13.76 -19.42 0.17
C TYR A 177 13.96 -17.99 0.65
N TYR A 178 13.07 -17.11 0.21
CA TYR A 178 13.05 -15.71 0.59
C TYR A 178 11.66 -15.35 1.11
N LEU A 179 11.60 -14.77 2.29
CA LEU A 179 10.40 -14.21 2.86
C LEU A 179 10.25 -12.77 2.37
N LEU A 180 9.15 -12.50 1.68
CA LEU A 180 8.67 -11.18 1.30
C LEU A 180 7.70 -10.72 2.38
N PHE A 181 7.77 -9.46 2.81
CA PHE A 181 6.81 -8.90 3.77
C PHE A 181 6.42 -7.45 3.46
N HIS A 182 5.28 -6.99 3.97
CA HIS A 182 4.92 -5.57 3.87
C HIS A 182 5.82 -4.71 4.77
N CYS A 183 6.11 -3.46 4.42
CA CYS A 183 6.98 -2.59 5.24
C CYS A 183 6.47 -2.45 6.69
N ASP A 184 5.16 -2.38 6.89
CA ASP A 184 4.56 -2.31 8.23
C ASP A 184 4.74 -3.58 9.06
N LYS A 185 5.01 -4.72 8.40
CA LYS A 185 5.22 -6.02 9.07
C LYS A 185 6.68 -6.33 9.35
N ALA A 186 7.60 -5.40 9.09
CA ALA A 186 9.02 -5.59 9.36
C ALA A 186 9.30 -5.99 10.83
N ALA A 187 8.59 -5.37 11.78
CA ALA A 187 8.73 -5.67 13.20
C ALA A 187 8.19 -7.06 13.57
N ASP A 188 7.01 -7.42 13.06
CA ASP A 188 6.41 -8.75 13.27
C ASP A 188 7.29 -9.85 12.65
N VAL A 189 7.85 -9.60 11.47
CA VAL A 189 8.73 -10.54 10.79
C VAL A 189 10.01 -10.75 11.58
N ALA A 190 10.66 -9.67 12.05
CA ALA A 190 11.85 -9.78 12.87
C ALA A 190 11.61 -10.51 14.21
N ALA A 191 10.39 -10.45 14.75
CA ALA A 191 10.01 -11.18 15.96
C ALA A 191 9.65 -12.66 15.69
N THR A 192 9.10 -12.96 14.51
CA THR A 192 8.55 -14.29 14.16
C THR A 192 9.56 -15.18 13.45
N PHE A 193 10.41 -14.58 12.62
CA PHE A 193 11.34 -15.26 11.74
C PHE A 193 12.77 -14.77 12.01
N GLN A 194 13.73 -15.67 11.86
CA GLN A 194 15.15 -15.33 11.98
C GLN A 194 15.78 -15.33 10.59
N PRO A 195 16.54 -14.29 10.22
CA PRO A 195 17.26 -14.27 8.97
C PRO A 195 18.29 -15.41 8.98
N TRP A 196 18.30 -16.18 7.90
CA TRP A 196 19.31 -17.21 7.74
C TRP A 196 20.67 -16.57 7.49
N ARG A 197 21.67 -16.99 8.27
CA ARG A 197 23.05 -16.54 8.16
C ARG A 197 23.89 -17.69 7.62
N ASP A 198 24.67 -17.41 6.58
CA ASP A 198 25.51 -18.41 5.92
C ASP A 198 26.66 -18.80 6.87
N PRO A 199 26.81 -20.09 7.24
CA PRO A 199 27.86 -20.53 8.15
C PRO A 199 29.26 -20.52 7.53
N ASP A 200 29.40 -20.49 6.19
CA ASP A 200 30.69 -20.40 5.51
C ASP A 200 31.18 -18.93 5.43
N GLU A 201 30.27 -17.95 5.35
CA GLU A 201 30.62 -16.53 5.27
C GLU A 201 31.17 -15.98 6.61
N GLU A 202 30.80 -16.56 7.76
CA GLU A 202 31.40 -16.20 9.07
C GLU A 202 32.81 -16.79 9.27
N ALA A 203 33.26 -17.73 8.42
CA ALA A 203 34.60 -18.32 8.53
C ALA A 203 35.69 -17.48 7.84
N GLU A 204 35.34 -16.61 6.89
CA GLU A 204 36.28 -15.69 6.22
C GLU A 204 36.38 -14.30 6.88
N GLY A 205 35.64 -14.09 7.97
CA GLY A 205 35.57 -12.82 8.71
C GLY A 205 36.22 -12.85 10.09
N HIS A 206 37.47 -13.31 10.21
CA HIS A 206 38.30 -13.13 11.41
C HIS A 206 39.78 -12.92 11.09
#